data_AF-A0A8J6XFV2-F1
#
_entry.id   AF-A0A8J6XFV2-F1
#
_cell.length_a   1.000
_cell.length_b   1.000
_cell.length_c   1.000
_cell.angle_alpha   90.00
_cell.angle_beta   90.00
_cell.angle_gamma   90.00
#
_symmetry.space_group_name_H-M   'P 1'
#
loop_
_entity.id
_entity.type
_entity.pdbx_description
1 polymer ?
#
loop_
_entity_poly.entity_id
_entity_poly.type
_entity_poly.pdbx_seq_one_letter_code
_entity_poly.pdbx_strand_id
1 'polypeptide(L)'
;MKKFLSIVVGTALVVLIIWLGFRAAKDSNYVLWFGIASAIVAPIPFALFGYAFSGSDREVIKRLSRVPQIEELISQAQSQEEKIRILEEQRTRLEELVHYEAERLALENRKSSLERDAVRILDELEAVDKELKRLGILINQSAVGEQLQKLQERIEARRSGNIIIRLGKKDLIIDTQMFTVIPVYGEGIYNMLKFVQKLQRISKGR
;
A
#
# COMPACT_ATOMS: atom_id res chain seq x y z
N MET A 1 12.92 13.55 -12.27
CA MET A 1 14.39 13.61 -12.48
C MET A 1 15.21 13.33 -11.22
N LYS A 2 15.05 14.06 -10.11
CA LYS A 2 15.90 13.88 -8.90
C LYS A 2 15.92 12.45 -8.32
N LYS A 3 14.78 11.73 -8.36
CA LYS A 3 14.68 10.32 -7.91
C LYS A 3 15.42 9.32 -8.82
N PHE A 4 15.42 9.57 -10.12
CA PHE A 4 16.16 8.74 -11.07
C PHE A 4 17.66 8.90 -10.85
N LEU A 5 18.11 10.14 -10.65
CA LEU A 5 19.51 10.44 -10.31
C LEU A 5 19.96 9.73 -9.03
N SER A 6 19.13 9.72 -7.96
CA SER A 6 19.48 9.03 -6.71
C SER A 6 19.59 7.51 -6.86
N ILE A 7 18.77 6.90 -7.72
CA ILE A 7 18.86 5.45 -8.01
C ILE A 7 20.15 5.15 -8.78
N VAL A 8 20.49 5.95 -9.79
CA VAL A 8 21.71 5.78 -10.58
C VAL A 8 22.96 5.94 -9.70
N VAL A 9 23.00 6.98 -8.85
CA VAL A 9 24.12 7.22 -7.93
C VAL A 9 24.21 6.11 -6.87
N GLY A 10 23.09 5.70 -6.28
CA GLY A 10 23.07 4.61 -5.31
C GLY A 10 23.58 3.28 -5.89
N THR A 11 23.17 2.96 -7.11
CA THR A 11 23.61 1.75 -7.82
C THR A 11 25.11 1.81 -8.15
N ALA A 12 25.62 2.94 -8.62
CA ALA A 12 27.04 3.12 -8.91
C ALA A 12 27.93 2.94 -7.67
N LEU A 13 27.49 3.43 -6.50
CA LEU A 13 28.21 3.27 -5.24
C LEU A 13 28.21 1.82 -4.74
N VAL A 14 27.12 1.06 -4.92
CA VAL A 14 27.08 -0.37 -4.59
C VAL A 14 28.03 -1.16 -5.47
N VAL A 15 28.05 -0.88 -6.78
CA VAL A 15 28.98 -1.51 -7.73
C VAL A 15 30.44 -1.24 -7.34
N LEU A 16 30.74 -0.01 -6.91
CA LEU A 16 32.08 0.37 -6.43
C LEU A 16 32.50 -0.45 -5.20
N ILE A 17 31.61 -0.61 -4.21
CA ILE A 17 31.89 -1.39 -2.99
C ILE A 17 32.11 -2.87 -3.32
N ILE A 18 31.26 -3.45 -4.18
CA ILE A 18 31.40 -4.85 -4.62
C ILE A 18 32.72 -5.06 -5.37
N TRP A 19 33.08 -4.12 -6.26
CA TRP A 19 34.33 -4.16 -7.00
C TRP A 19 35.56 -4.09 -6.08
N LEU A 20 35.53 -3.19 -5.08
CA LEU A 20 36.56 -3.10 -4.05
C LEU A 20 36.67 -4.39 -3.22
N GLY A 21 35.54 -5.02 -2.89
CA GLY A 21 35.51 -6.30 -2.19
C GLY A 21 36.18 -7.43 -3.00
N PHE A 22 35.91 -7.49 -4.30
CA PHE A 22 36.53 -8.47 -5.20
C PHE A 22 38.04 -8.24 -5.35
N ARG A 23 38.48 -6.98 -5.33
CA ARG A 23 39.91 -6.60 -5.35
C ARG A 23 40.60 -6.91 -4.02
N ALA A 24 39.94 -6.67 -2.90
CA ALA A 24 40.42 -7.00 -1.56
C ALA A 24 40.58 -8.51 -1.34
N ALA A 25 39.77 -9.33 -2.00
CA ALA A 25 39.93 -10.79 -1.99
C ALA A 25 41.20 -11.27 -2.72
N LYS A 26 41.77 -10.47 -3.62
CA LYS A 26 42.98 -10.80 -4.40
C LYS A 26 44.24 -10.15 -3.86
N ASP A 27 44.13 -8.97 -3.26
CA ASP A 27 45.26 -8.21 -2.73
C ASP A 27 44.96 -7.68 -1.32
N SER A 28 45.81 -8.04 -0.36
CA SER A 28 45.70 -7.64 1.05
C SER A 28 45.71 -6.11 1.23
N ASN A 29 46.38 -5.38 0.34
CA ASN A 29 46.45 -3.92 0.40
C ASN A 29 45.09 -3.23 0.23
N TYR A 30 44.10 -3.89 -0.40
CA TYR A 30 42.76 -3.30 -0.59
C TYR A 30 41.79 -3.62 0.55
N VAL A 31 42.16 -4.45 1.52
CA VAL A 31 41.31 -4.81 2.66
C VAL A 31 41.00 -3.59 3.54
N LEU A 32 42.02 -2.77 3.81
CA LEU A 32 41.84 -1.53 4.59
C LEU A 32 40.94 -0.52 3.86
N TRP A 33 41.17 -0.35 2.55
CA TRP A 33 40.38 0.55 1.70
C TRP A 33 38.93 0.08 1.56
N PHE A 34 38.71 -1.22 1.44
CA PHE A 34 37.37 -1.81 1.45
C PHE A 34 36.67 -1.59 2.80
N GLY A 35 37.38 -1.77 3.92
CA GLY A 35 36.83 -1.52 5.26
C GLY A 35 36.35 -0.09 5.44
N ILE A 36 37.16 0.91 5.05
CA ILE A 36 36.82 2.34 5.14
C ILE A 36 35.67 2.68 4.18
N ALA A 37 35.74 2.20 2.92
CA ALA A 37 34.69 2.41 1.94
C ALA A 37 33.36 1.79 2.39
N SER A 38 33.38 0.59 2.95
CA SER A 38 32.17 -0.06 3.46
C SER A 38 31.61 0.66 4.69
N ALA A 39 32.45 1.16 5.60
CA ALA A 39 31.97 1.86 6.80
C ALA A 39 31.33 3.22 6.47
N ILE A 40 31.90 3.97 5.53
CA ILE A 40 31.48 5.34 5.21
C ILE A 40 30.47 5.37 4.06
N VAL A 41 30.72 4.60 3.01
CA VAL A 41 29.96 4.67 1.76
C VAL A 41 28.75 3.75 1.79
N ALA A 42 28.79 2.59 2.46
CA ALA A 42 27.65 1.65 2.44
C ALA A 42 26.32 2.23 2.97
N PRO A 43 26.27 3.11 4.00
CA PRO A 43 25.02 3.71 4.44
C PRO A 43 24.35 4.62 3.39
N ILE A 44 25.12 5.19 2.47
CA ILE A 44 24.65 6.21 1.52
C ILE A 44 23.73 5.61 0.44
N PRO A 45 24.06 4.48 -0.23
CA PRO A 45 23.14 3.77 -1.11
C PRO A 45 21.84 3.38 -0.42
N PHE A 46 21.88 2.87 0.81
CA PHE A 46 20.66 2.49 1.54
C PHE A 46 19.78 3.71 1.83
N ALA A 47 20.37 4.85 2.19
CA ALA A 47 19.64 6.10 2.37
C ALA A 47 19.04 6.63 1.04
N LEU A 48 19.78 6.52 -0.07
CA LEU A 48 19.32 6.96 -1.40
C LEU A 48 18.24 6.05 -1.97
N PHE A 49 18.35 4.73 -1.78
CA PHE A 49 17.28 3.80 -2.12
C PHE A 49 16.07 4.03 -1.22
N GLY A 50 16.26 4.20 0.09
CA GLY A 50 15.20 4.60 1.00
C GLY A 50 14.49 5.87 0.54
N TYR A 51 15.22 6.90 0.12
CA TYR A 51 14.65 8.12 -0.43
C TYR A 51 13.87 7.89 -1.75
N ALA A 52 14.42 7.10 -2.67
CA ALA A 52 13.79 6.78 -3.94
C ALA A 52 12.52 5.93 -3.79
N PHE A 53 12.50 4.99 -2.83
CA PHE A 53 11.38 4.11 -2.52
C PHE A 53 10.37 4.72 -1.53
N SER A 54 10.73 5.74 -0.74
CA SER A 54 9.84 6.42 0.23
C SER A 54 8.66 7.21 -0.37
N GLY A 55 8.37 7.04 -1.66
CA GLY A 55 7.33 7.73 -2.40
C GLY A 55 5.89 7.43 -1.97
N SER A 56 5.64 6.32 -1.27
CA SER A 56 4.30 5.96 -0.74
C SER A 56 4.24 5.87 0.78
N ASP A 57 5.36 5.59 1.45
CA ASP A 57 5.34 5.19 2.86
C ASP A 57 5.65 6.33 3.83
N ARG A 58 6.01 7.52 3.31
CA ARG A 58 6.12 8.72 4.15
C ARG A 58 4.81 9.10 4.82
N GLU A 59 3.65 8.65 4.32
CA GLU A 59 2.39 8.80 5.05
C GLU A 59 2.17 7.72 6.12
N VAL A 60 2.76 6.53 5.98
CA VAL A 60 2.65 5.41 6.93
C VAL A 60 3.67 5.57 8.06
N ILE A 61 4.93 5.89 7.74
CA ILE A 61 5.98 6.19 8.71
C ILE A 61 5.68 7.49 9.47
N LYS A 62 5.10 8.51 8.82
CA LYS A 62 4.67 9.75 9.51
C LYS A 62 3.39 9.55 10.35
N ARG A 63 2.62 8.49 10.09
CA ARG A 63 1.51 8.04 10.95
C ARG A 63 2.01 7.21 12.14
N LEU A 64 3.06 6.43 11.97
CA LEU A 64 3.75 5.73 13.06
C LEU A 64 4.60 6.68 13.92
N SER A 65 5.13 7.76 13.34
CA SER A 65 5.84 8.81 14.05
C SER A 65 4.90 9.90 14.61
N ARG A 66 3.62 9.59 14.89
CA ARG A 66 2.71 10.46 15.66
C ARG A 66 3.04 10.50 17.17
N VAL A 67 4.33 10.40 17.49
CA VAL A 67 4.90 10.63 18.82
C VAL A 67 5.08 12.13 19.21
N PRO A 68 4.82 13.19 18.40
CA PRO A 68 4.97 14.57 18.87
C PRO A 68 4.02 14.93 20.02
N GLN A 69 2.84 14.30 20.08
CA GLN A 69 1.84 14.54 21.11
C GLN A 69 2.26 13.97 22.48
N ILE A 70 3.12 12.93 22.47
CA ILE A 70 3.62 12.29 23.70
C ILE A 70 4.66 13.20 24.35
N GLU A 71 5.59 13.77 23.57
CA GLU A 71 6.55 14.75 24.07
C GLU A 71 5.87 16.00 24.64
N GLU A 72 4.82 16.49 23.97
CA GLU A 72 4.07 17.66 24.41
C GLU A 72 3.34 17.41 25.74
N LEU A 73 2.67 16.27 25.89
CA LEU A 73 2.00 15.88 27.14
C LEU A 73 2.98 15.58 28.29
N ILE A 74 4.16 15.02 27.98
CA ILE A 74 5.24 14.82 28.97
C ILE A 74 5.82 16.17 29.41
N SER A 75 5.92 17.15 28.52
CA SER A 75 6.41 18.49 28.86
C SER A 75 5.45 19.28 29.74
N GLN A 76 4.14 19.04 29.63
CA GLN A 76 3.09 19.68 30.42
C GLN A 76 2.89 19.04 31.81
N ALA A 77 3.38 17.81 32.01
CA ALA A 77 3.26 17.09 33.27
C ALA A 77 4.27 17.60 34.32
N GLN A 78 3.74 18.08 35.46
CA GLN A 78 4.53 18.77 36.49
C GLN A 78 5.27 17.80 37.44
N SER A 79 4.79 16.55 37.61
CA SER A 79 5.40 15.54 38.49
C SER A 79 5.80 14.26 37.75
N GLN A 80 6.71 13.47 38.34
CA GLN A 80 7.12 12.18 37.77
C GLN A 80 5.99 11.15 37.77
N GLU A 81 5.13 11.13 38.80
CA GLU A 81 3.94 10.26 38.83
C GLU A 81 2.95 10.60 37.73
N GLU A 82 2.74 11.89 37.45
CA GLU A 82 1.83 12.32 36.39
C GLU A 82 2.36 11.98 35.00
N LYS A 83 3.69 12.04 34.81
CA LYS A 83 4.35 11.52 33.59
C LYS A 83 4.12 10.03 33.40
N ILE A 84 4.28 9.24 34.47
CA ILE A 84 4.06 7.78 34.42
C ILE A 84 2.61 7.47 34.08
N ARG A 85 1.65 8.15 34.72
CA ARG A 85 0.20 7.98 34.46
C ARG A 85 -0.16 8.28 33.00
N ILE A 86 0.34 9.40 32.45
CA ILE A 86 0.09 9.78 31.05
C ILE A 86 0.71 8.75 30.10
N LEU A 87 1.93 8.28 30.38
CA LEU A 87 2.60 7.27 29.56
C LEU A 87 1.85 5.93 29.55
N GLU A 88 1.31 5.49 30.68
CA GLU A 88 0.51 4.27 30.77
C GLU A 88 -0.80 4.39 29.98
N GLU A 89 -1.49 5.53 30.07
CA GLU A 89 -2.70 5.80 29.29
C GLU A 89 -2.42 5.80 27.78
N GLN A 90 -1.33 6.44 27.36
CA GLN A 90 -0.93 6.47 25.94
C GLN A 90 -0.46 5.10 25.44
N ARG A 91 0.26 4.33 26.27
CA ARG A 91 0.62 2.96 25.94
C ARG A 91 -0.62 2.13 25.68
N THR A 92 -1.63 2.24 26.53
CA THR A 92 -2.90 1.50 26.37
C THR A 92 -3.61 1.89 25.08
N ARG A 93 -3.70 3.20 24.78
CA ARG A 93 -4.27 3.68 23.50
C ARG A 93 -3.49 3.20 22.28
N LEU A 94 -2.16 3.14 22.36
CA LEU A 94 -1.32 2.62 21.29
C LEU A 94 -1.54 1.13 21.09
N GLU A 95 -1.64 0.35 22.16
CA GLU A 95 -1.96 -1.08 22.10
C GLU A 95 -3.32 -1.31 21.41
N GLU A 96 -4.35 -0.55 21.78
CA GLU A 96 -5.66 -0.59 21.11
C GLU A 96 -5.55 -0.25 19.62
N LEU A 97 -4.85 0.83 19.27
CA LEU A 97 -4.71 1.27 17.89
C LEU A 97 -3.96 0.25 17.04
N VAL A 98 -2.92 -0.37 17.59
CA VAL A 98 -2.19 -1.46 16.93
C VAL A 98 -3.11 -2.66 16.71
N HIS A 99 -3.93 -3.02 17.70
CA HIS A 99 -4.89 -4.11 17.57
C HIS A 99 -5.90 -3.85 16.43
N TYR A 100 -6.50 -2.66 16.40
CA TYR A 100 -7.43 -2.27 15.33
C TYR A 100 -6.79 -2.27 13.94
N GLU A 101 -5.57 -1.76 13.80
CA GLU A 101 -4.90 -1.73 12.50
C GLU A 101 -4.49 -3.14 12.06
N ALA A 102 -4.11 -4.01 13.00
CA ALA A 102 -3.84 -5.42 12.72
C ALA A 102 -5.11 -6.16 12.24
N GLU A 103 -6.26 -5.96 12.91
CA GLU A 103 -7.54 -6.51 12.47
C GLU A 103 -7.93 -6.00 11.09
N ARG A 104 -7.79 -4.69 10.85
CA ARG A 104 -8.07 -4.08 9.56
C ARG A 104 -7.20 -4.69 8.45
N LEU A 105 -5.90 -4.86 8.69
CA LEU A 105 -4.98 -5.51 7.75
C LEU A 105 -5.37 -6.97 7.50
N ALA A 106 -5.74 -7.72 8.53
CA ALA A 106 -6.20 -9.10 8.39
C ALA A 106 -7.47 -9.19 7.53
N LEU A 107 -8.42 -8.28 7.73
CA LEU A 107 -9.65 -8.21 6.92
C LEU A 107 -9.37 -7.79 5.48
N GLU A 108 -8.48 -6.82 5.25
CA GLU A 108 -8.06 -6.41 3.90
C GLU A 108 -7.38 -7.58 3.16
N ASN A 109 -6.50 -8.33 3.84
CA ASN A 109 -5.85 -9.51 3.27
C ASN A 109 -6.85 -10.63 2.95
N ARG A 110 -7.77 -10.91 3.88
CA ARG A 110 -8.83 -11.92 3.67
C ARG A 110 -9.71 -11.55 2.49
N LYS A 111 -10.09 -10.28 2.37
CA LYS A 111 -10.85 -9.77 1.23
C LYS A 111 -10.10 -9.93 -0.09
N SER A 112 -8.82 -9.58 -0.13
CA SER A 112 -7.97 -9.76 -1.32
C SER A 112 -7.83 -11.23 -1.72
N SER A 113 -7.73 -12.14 -0.75
CA SER A 113 -7.75 -13.59 -1.00
C SER A 113 -9.06 -14.02 -1.67
N LEU A 114 -10.20 -13.65 -1.08
CA LEU A 114 -11.52 -13.99 -1.62
C LEU A 114 -11.75 -13.41 -3.02
N GLU A 115 -11.22 -12.23 -3.31
CA GLU A 115 -11.30 -11.63 -4.65
C GLU A 115 -10.48 -12.42 -5.69
N ARG A 116 -9.31 -12.94 -5.31
CA ARG A 116 -8.53 -13.84 -6.18
C ARG A 116 -9.24 -15.18 -6.40
N ASP A 117 -9.83 -15.74 -5.35
CA ASP A 117 -10.61 -16.97 -5.45
C ASP A 117 -11.84 -16.77 -6.35
N ALA A 118 -12.53 -15.63 -6.24
CA ALA A 118 -13.66 -15.30 -7.10
C ALA A 118 -13.25 -15.23 -8.59
N VAL A 119 -12.11 -14.63 -8.92
CA VAL A 119 -11.58 -14.63 -10.29
C VAL A 119 -11.34 -16.05 -10.78
N ARG A 120 -10.64 -16.88 -10.00
CA ARG A 120 -10.37 -18.27 -10.36
C ARG A 120 -11.66 -19.07 -10.61
N ILE A 121 -12.65 -18.92 -9.74
CA ILE A 121 -13.94 -19.60 -9.86
C ILE A 121 -14.70 -19.13 -11.11
N LEU A 122 -14.64 -17.84 -11.43
CA LEU A 122 -15.25 -17.31 -12.66
C LEU A 122 -14.59 -17.88 -13.92
N ASP A 123 -13.26 -17.96 -13.93
CA ASP A 123 -12.51 -18.55 -15.05
C ASP A 123 -12.85 -20.05 -15.22
N GLU A 124 -12.93 -20.80 -14.10
CA GLU A 124 -13.36 -22.20 -14.10
C GLU A 124 -14.79 -22.36 -14.62
N LEU A 125 -15.71 -21.49 -14.21
CA LEU A 125 -17.10 -21.50 -14.66
C LEU A 125 -17.20 -21.20 -16.17
N GLU A 126 -16.42 -20.25 -16.68
CA GLU A 126 -16.36 -19.96 -18.12
C GLU A 126 -15.83 -21.15 -18.92
N ALA A 127 -14.87 -21.90 -18.38
CA ALA A 127 -14.36 -23.12 -19.00
C ALA A 127 -15.45 -24.20 -19.08
N VAL A 128 -16.20 -24.42 -18.00
CA VAL A 128 -17.33 -25.37 -17.96
C VAL A 128 -18.43 -24.95 -18.94
N ASP A 129 -18.77 -23.66 -19.01
CA ASP A 129 -19.75 -23.15 -19.97
C ASP A 129 -19.33 -23.40 -21.43
N LYS A 130 -18.02 -23.28 -21.74
CA LYS A 130 -17.48 -23.61 -23.06
C LYS A 130 -17.61 -25.11 -23.36
N GLU A 131 -17.38 -25.98 -22.38
CA GLU A 131 -17.56 -27.42 -22.54
C GLU A 131 -19.03 -27.82 -22.73
N LEU A 132 -19.93 -27.25 -21.94
CA LEU A 132 -21.38 -27.46 -22.08
C LEU A 132 -21.90 -27.04 -23.46
N LYS A 133 -21.43 -25.89 -23.96
CA LYS A 133 -21.74 -25.43 -25.33
C LYS A 133 -21.23 -26.39 -26.39
N ARG A 134 -20.03 -26.97 -26.23
CA ARG A 134 -19.51 -28.01 -27.15
C ARG A 134 -20.37 -29.26 -27.14
N LEU A 135 -20.99 -29.60 -26.00
CA LEU A 135 -21.91 -30.73 -25.86
C LEU A 135 -23.34 -30.42 -26.35
N GLY A 136 -23.60 -29.20 -26.84
CA GLY A 136 -24.93 -28.78 -27.31
C GLY A 136 -25.96 -28.57 -26.19
N ILE A 137 -25.50 -28.48 -24.94
CA ILE A 137 -26.37 -28.28 -23.77
C ILE A 137 -26.53 -26.77 -23.56
N LEU A 138 -27.73 -26.26 -23.87
CA LEU A 138 -28.10 -24.87 -23.58
C LEU A 138 -28.66 -24.80 -22.16
N ILE A 139 -27.88 -24.29 -21.21
CA ILE A 139 -28.36 -23.99 -19.86
C ILE A 139 -29.01 -22.59 -19.89
N ASN A 140 -30.30 -22.53 -19.57
CA ASN A 140 -31.03 -21.27 -19.45
C ASN A 140 -30.44 -20.42 -18.31
N GLN A 141 -30.04 -19.20 -18.64
CA GLN A 141 -29.48 -18.20 -17.73
C GLN A 141 -30.58 -17.63 -16.80
N SER A 142 -31.13 -18.42 -15.89
CA SER A 142 -32.10 -17.91 -14.92
C SER A 142 -31.41 -17.59 -13.59
N ALA A 143 -31.36 -16.31 -13.23
CA ALA A 143 -30.92 -15.74 -11.94
C ALA A 143 -29.40 -15.77 -11.60
N VAL A 144 -28.66 -16.83 -11.91
CA VAL A 144 -27.21 -16.89 -11.55
C VAL A 144 -26.36 -15.97 -12.42
N GLY A 145 -26.70 -15.82 -13.70
CA GLY A 145 -25.97 -14.98 -14.65
C GLY A 145 -25.92 -13.50 -14.26
N GLU A 146 -27.01 -12.93 -13.73
CA GLU A 146 -27.05 -11.52 -13.34
C GLU A 146 -26.16 -11.22 -12.12
N GLN A 147 -26.07 -12.17 -11.18
CA GLN A 147 -25.18 -12.05 -10.02
C GLN A 147 -23.71 -12.22 -10.41
N LEU A 148 -23.41 -13.16 -11.31
CA LEU A 148 -22.08 -13.35 -11.88
C LEU A 148 -21.61 -12.11 -12.65
N GLN A 149 -22.49 -11.51 -13.45
CA GLN A 149 -22.19 -10.29 -14.20
C GLN A 149 -21.87 -9.11 -13.26
N LYS A 150 -22.67 -8.93 -12.20
CA LYS A 150 -22.38 -7.92 -11.15
C LYS A 150 -21.07 -8.19 -10.40
N LEU A 151 -20.71 -9.46 -10.21
CA LEU A 151 -19.44 -9.83 -9.58
C LEU A 151 -18.27 -9.50 -10.51
N GLN A 152 -18.39 -9.83 -11.80
CA GLN A 152 -17.39 -9.56 -12.82
C GLN A 152 -17.16 -8.04 -12.99
N GLU A 153 -18.23 -7.24 -13.07
CA GLU A 153 -18.14 -5.77 -13.13
C GLU A 153 -17.42 -5.20 -11.90
N ARG A 154 -17.68 -5.73 -10.70
CA ARG A 154 -17.01 -5.28 -9.46
C ARG A 154 -15.52 -5.63 -9.44
N ILE A 155 -15.15 -6.78 -9.99
CA ILE A 155 -13.75 -7.23 -10.09
C ILE A 155 -13.01 -6.38 -11.14
N GLU A 156 -13.60 -6.19 -12.32
CA GLU A 156 -13.03 -5.39 -13.41
C GLU A 156 -12.88 -3.93 -13.02
N ALA A 157 -13.88 -3.33 -12.37
CA ALA A 157 -13.80 -1.97 -11.85
C ALA A 157 -12.62 -1.77 -10.89
N ARG A 158 -12.30 -2.77 -10.06
CA ARG A 158 -11.12 -2.67 -9.19
C ARG A 158 -9.81 -2.91 -9.90
N ARG A 159 -9.76 -3.85 -10.84
CA ARG A 159 -8.55 -4.15 -11.61
C ARG A 159 -8.11 -2.96 -12.46
N SER A 160 -9.07 -2.19 -12.97
CA SER A 160 -8.87 -0.94 -13.72
C SER A 160 -8.56 0.29 -12.86
N GLY A 161 -8.62 0.18 -11.53
CA GLY A 161 -8.38 1.30 -10.61
C GLY A 161 -9.59 2.21 -10.38
N ASN A 162 -10.78 1.84 -10.87
CA ASN A 162 -11.98 2.67 -10.82
C ASN A 162 -12.54 2.82 -9.39
N ILE A 163 -13.09 4.02 -9.12
CA ILE A 163 -13.66 4.35 -7.82
C ILE A 163 -15.10 3.85 -7.79
N ILE A 164 -15.39 2.91 -6.89
CA ILE A 164 -16.75 2.43 -6.64
C ILE A 164 -17.36 3.26 -5.51
N ILE A 165 -18.40 4.05 -5.81
CA ILE A 165 -19.18 4.82 -4.83
C ILE A 165 -20.52 4.14 -4.62
N ARG A 166 -20.83 3.78 -3.37
CA ARG A 166 -22.12 3.18 -3.01
C ARG A 166 -23.07 4.26 -2.51
N LEU A 167 -24.04 4.64 -3.35
CA LEU A 167 -25.13 5.57 -3.02
C LEU A 167 -26.39 4.75 -2.69
N GLY A 168 -26.58 4.42 -1.41
CA GLY A 168 -27.72 3.63 -0.94
C GLY A 168 -27.70 2.19 -1.49
N LYS A 169 -28.69 1.84 -2.32
CA LYS A 169 -28.83 0.51 -2.97
C LYS A 169 -28.15 0.42 -4.35
N LYS A 170 -27.61 1.53 -4.88
CA LYS A 170 -26.97 1.56 -6.20
C LYS A 170 -25.46 1.72 -6.02
N ASP A 171 -24.71 0.88 -6.73
CA ASP A 171 -23.25 1.00 -6.87
C ASP A 171 -22.98 1.79 -8.16
N LEU A 172 -22.25 2.90 -8.05
CA LEU A 172 -21.87 3.78 -9.17
C LEU A 172 -20.36 3.62 -9.39
N ILE A 173 -19.99 3.10 -10.55
CA ILE A 173 -18.59 2.85 -10.94
C ILE A 173 -18.14 4.07 -11.75
N ILE A 174 -17.19 4.82 -11.21
CA ILE A 174 -16.61 5.98 -11.88
C ILE A 174 -15.28 5.58 -12.48
N ASP A 175 -15.18 5.64 -13.81
CA ASP A 175 -13.96 5.36 -14.55
C ASP A 175 -12.89 6.41 -14.24
N THR A 176 -11.79 5.97 -13.65
CA THR A 176 -10.67 6.84 -13.26
C THR A 176 -9.81 7.27 -14.43
N GLN A 177 -9.89 6.55 -15.58
CA GLN A 177 -9.12 6.87 -16.77
C GLN A 177 -9.62 8.16 -17.45
N MET A 178 -10.90 8.52 -17.29
CA MET A 178 -11.42 9.81 -17.79
C MET A 178 -10.78 11.02 -17.09
N PHE A 179 -10.38 10.87 -15.82
CA PHE A 179 -9.83 12.00 -15.05
C PHE A 179 -8.33 12.19 -15.28
N THR A 180 -7.61 11.17 -15.74
CA THR A 180 -6.18 11.31 -16.12
C THR A 180 -5.95 12.10 -17.41
N VAL A 181 -6.98 12.31 -18.24
CA VAL A 181 -6.84 13.01 -19.54
C VAL A 181 -6.90 14.54 -19.41
N ILE A 182 -7.37 15.08 -18.28
CA ILE A 182 -7.52 16.54 -18.08
C ILE A 182 -6.42 17.07 -17.14
N PRO A 183 -5.30 17.60 -17.67
CA PRO A 183 -4.06 17.84 -16.91
C PRO A 183 -4.12 18.94 -15.85
N VAL A 184 -5.18 19.77 -15.81
CA VAL A 184 -5.29 20.90 -14.87
C VAL A 184 -6.30 20.65 -13.74
N TYR A 185 -7.32 19.81 -13.96
CA TYR A 185 -8.39 19.55 -12.98
C TYR A 185 -8.53 18.06 -12.57
N GLY A 186 -7.87 17.15 -13.30
CA GLY A 186 -7.96 15.70 -13.08
C GLY A 186 -7.48 15.24 -11.71
N GLU A 187 -6.31 15.71 -11.27
CA GLU A 187 -5.75 15.35 -9.95
C GLU A 187 -6.58 15.94 -8.80
N GLY A 188 -7.14 17.14 -8.97
CA GLY A 188 -8.00 17.79 -7.98
C GLY A 188 -9.30 17.04 -7.76
N ILE A 189 -9.99 16.68 -8.85
CA ILE A 189 -11.25 15.93 -8.81
C ILE A 189 -11.03 14.50 -8.31
N TYR A 190 -9.94 13.84 -8.73
CA TYR A 190 -9.55 12.51 -8.24
C TYR A 190 -9.31 12.52 -6.72
N ASN A 191 -8.54 13.50 -6.22
CA ASN A 191 -8.27 13.63 -4.79
C ASN A 191 -9.55 14.00 -4.00
N MET A 192 -10.43 14.81 -4.58
CA MET A 192 -11.72 15.17 -3.98
C MET A 192 -12.65 13.95 -3.89
N LEU A 193 -12.76 13.14 -4.93
CA LEU A 193 -13.55 11.90 -4.94
C LEU A 193 -13.00 10.87 -3.94
N LYS A 194 -11.67 10.72 -3.89
CA LYS A 194 -10.99 9.87 -2.90
C LYS A 194 -11.22 10.35 -1.46
N PHE A 195 -11.27 11.66 -1.26
CA PHE A 195 -11.58 12.28 0.04
C PHE A 195 -13.04 12.04 0.45
N VAL A 196 -14.00 12.18 -0.48
CA VAL A 196 -15.42 11.85 -0.26
C VAL A 196 -15.60 10.37 0.09
N GLN A 197 -14.91 9.47 -0.60
CA GLN A 197 -14.93 8.04 -0.28
C GLN A 197 -14.37 7.75 1.11
N LYS A 198 -13.33 8.49 1.53
CA LYS A 198 -12.76 8.42 2.88
C LYS A 198 -13.76 8.91 3.94
N LEU A 199 -14.49 9.98 3.67
CA LEU A 199 -15.54 10.50 4.56
C LEU A 199 -16.73 9.53 4.68
N GLN A 200 -17.15 8.88 3.60
CA GLN A 200 -18.22 7.88 3.66
C GLN A 200 -17.81 6.63 4.46
N ARG A 201 -16.53 6.21 4.41
CA ARG A 201 -16.04 5.12 5.27
C ARG A 201 -16.06 5.49 6.74
N ILE A 202 -15.77 6.75 7.08
CA ILE A 202 -15.81 7.25 8.46
C ILE A 202 -17.26 7.38 8.97
N SER A 203 -18.19 7.83 8.11
CA SER A 203 -19.61 7.97 8.46
C SER A 203 -20.36 6.65 8.66
N LYS A 204 -19.88 5.54 8.07
CA LYS A 204 -20.46 4.20 8.28
C LYS A 204 -19.80 3.41 9.43
N GLY A 205 -18.77 3.97 10.05
CA GLY A 205 -18.08 3.40 11.22
C GLY A 205 -18.53 3.98 12.55
N ARG A 206 -19.70 4.66 12.60
CA ARG A 206 -20.44 5.01 13.82
C ARG A 206 -21.80 4.34 13.78
#